data_AF-A0A4R5A449-F1
#
_entry.id   AF-A0A4R5A449-F1
#
_cell.length_a   1.000
_cell.length_b   1.000
_cell.length_c   1.000
_cell.angle_alpha   90.00
_cell.angle_beta   90.00
_cell.angle_gamma   90.00
#
_symmetry.space_group_name_H-M   'P 1'
#
loop_
_entity.id
_entity.type
_entity.pdbx_description
1 polymer ?
#
loop_
_entity_poly.entity_id
_entity_poly.type
_entity_poly.pdbx_seq_one_letter_code
_entity_poly.pdbx_strand_id
1 'polypeptide(L)'
;MALGRPRTHPRRRARGTRARPDGHLRMTDDRLRRLLGGPDTAWLVRRVRSRLERGTPLTGKVTLAGAAPSERRAVELLLGRRAGTGTSLSVSLAEVDRVLRTSGASPHGLAAAVESLDGPVRDLARESAETAAAWAAAFAPLDEALCARPELAGWRARLDATGLVRRLAPGPAEAAEVLAALAAVVRRLPSPDIPLGRFAAETCGHAHALDDGPLATLALSSARALTGLPFRSDGGAESRRETWAAVGVHLDELSSTVLCLGLPGDPHSPTGRMLAAMRGEPVSLTLRQLRRHASPVDAGVVRICENPVVVAAAADALGPSCPPLVCCNGRPSTAVWRLLELLAEGGAEFLYHGDFDWGGASIAAAVHARIGWRPWRYDTTAYRKAVSDTPLT
;
A
#
# COMPACT_ATOMS: atom_id res chain seq x y z
N MET A 1 66.50 21.76 -17.73
CA MET A 1 66.41 23.03 -18.49
C MET A 1 64.96 23.21 -18.90
N ALA A 2 64.18 24.25 -18.64
CA ALA A 2 64.31 25.51 -17.92
C ALA A 2 62.87 25.83 -17.43
N LEU A 3 62.64 26.03 -16.13
CA LEU A 3 62.41 27.33 -15.48
C LEU A 3 61.38 28.25 -16.17
N GLY A 4 60.29 28.56 -15.46
CA GLY A 4 59.35 29.62 -15.83
C GLY A 4 58.24 29.88 -14.80
N ARG A 5 58.59 30.52 -13.67
CA ARG A 5 57.63 31.20 -12.77
C ARG A 5 57.35 32.63 -13.28
N PRO A 6 56.15 33.19 -13.03
CA PRO A 6 56.04 34.60 -12.65
C PRO A 6 55.18 34.77 -11.38
N ARG A 7 55.78 35.27 -10.28
CA ARG A 7 55.68 36.67 -9.79
C ARG A 7 54.32 37.04 -9.20
N THR A 8 54.19 36.81 -7.89
CA THR A 8 53.15 37.37 -7.02
C THR A 8 53.53 38.80 -6.58
N HIS A 9 52.65 39.77 -6.85
CA HIS A 9 52.75 41.14 -6.33
C HIS A 9 52.25 41.23 -4.88
N PRO A 10 52.88 42.05 -4.00
CA PRO A 10 52.39 42.26 -2.65
C PRO A 10 51.36 43.40 -2.64
N ARG A 11 50.09 43.09 -2.34
CA ARG A 11 49.07 44.10 -2.04
C ARG A 11 49.01 44.37 -0.54
N ARG A 12 49.63 45.50 -0.16
CA ARG A 12 49.26 46.47 0.87
C ARG A 12 48.16 46.05 1.86
N ARG A 13 48.54 45.87 3.13
CA ARG A 13 47.64 45.85 4.29
C ARG A 13 46.90 47.18 4.41
N ALA A 14 45.61 47.20 4.11
CA ALA A 14 44.70 48.27 4.53
C ALA A 14 44.38 48.06 6.03
N ARG A 15 44.61 49.10 6.84
CA ARG A 15 44.14 49.16 8.23
C ARG A 15 42.61 49.14 8.23
N GLY A 16 42.04 48.01 8.61
CA GLY A 16 40.62 47.90 8.91
C GLY A 16 40.31 48.66 10.19
N THR A 17 39.56 49.75 10.06
CA THR A 17 38.87 50.45 11.13
C THR A 17 37.97 49.45 11.86
N ARG A 18 38.25 49.19 13.14
CA ARG A 18 37.35 48.40 14.02
C ARG A 18 36.01 49.12 14.13
N ALA A 19 35.05 48.74 13.31
CA ALA A 19 33.65 49.03 13.58
C ALA A 19 33.25 48.29 14.87
N ARG A 20 32.54 48.97 15.77
CA ARG A 20 31.92 48.41 16.97
C ARG A 20 30.43 48.11 16.70
N PRO A 21 30.03 46.97 16.10
CA PRO A 21 28.63 46.58 16.01
C PRO A 21 28.12 45.89 17.29
N ASP A 22 29.01 45.25 18.06
CA ASP A 22 28.62 44.34 19.16
C ASP A 22 28.01 45.05 20.38
N GLY A 23 28.40 46.29 20.65
CA GLY A 23 27.89 47.04 21.81
C GLY A 23 26.43 47.46 21.65
N HIS A 24 26.04 47.90 20.45
CA HIS A 24 24.67 48.34 20.16
C HIS A 24 23.69 47.15 20.14
N LEU A 25 24.11 46.02 19.58
CA LEU A 25 23.30 44.79 19.54
C LEU A 25 23.07 44.21 20.95
N ARG A 26 24.12 44.17 21.80
CA ARG A 26 23.99 43.72 23.20
C ARG A 26 23.08 44.63 24.03
N MET A 27 23.21 45.95 23.89
CA MET A 27 22.33 46.89 24.60
C MET A 27 20.87 46.83 24.14
N THR A 28 20.63 46.45 22.88
CA THR A 28 19.28 46.26 22.32
C THR A 28 18.66 44.98 22.88
N ASP A 29 19.41 43.88 22.92
CA ASP A 29 18.95 42.60 23.49
C ASP A 29 18.65 42.71 25.00
N ASP A 30 19.48 43.43 25.76
CA ASP A 30 19.25 43.67 27.19
C ASP A 30 17.96 44.48 27.46
N ARG A 31 17.66 45.47 26.61
CA ARG A 31 16.39 46.24 26.71
C ARG A 31 15.19 45.38 26.34
N LEU A 32 15.31 44.58 25.28
CA LEU A 32 14.26 43.67 24.84
C LEU A 32 13.92 42.65 25.92
N ARG A 33 14.93 42.02 26.54
CA ARG A 33 14.76 41.07 27.65
C ARG A 33 14.12 41.71 28.87
N ARG A 34 14.43 42.96 29.18
CA ARG A 34 13.79 43.71 30.28
C ARG A 34 12.31 44.02 30.01
N LEU A 35 11.95 44.31 28.76
CA LEU A 35 10.59 44.71 28.39
C LEU A 35 9.65 43.52 28.13
N LEU A 36 10.16 42.43 27.55
CA LEU A 36 9.35 41.29 27.10
C LEU A 36 9.88 39.91 27.53
N GLY A 37 11.09 39.82 28.07
CA GLY A 37 11.71 38.55 28.47
C GLY A 37 11.36 38.06 29.88
N GLY A 38 10.51 38.77 30.62
CA GLY A 38 10.08 38.39 31.97
C GLY A 38 8.91 37.40 31.99
N PRO A 39 8.70 36.67 33.11
CA PRO A 39 7.58 35.74 33.26
C PRO A 39 6.21 36.43 33.11
N ASP A 40 6.10 37.68 33.59
CA ASP A 40 4.87 38.48 33.56
C ASP A 40 4.47 38.94 32.13
N THR A 41 5.38 38.87 31.15
CA THR A 41 5.13 39.17 29.72
C THR A 41 5.14 37.92 28.84
N ALA A 42 5.44 36.75 29.40
CA ALA A 42 5.56 35.50 28.65
C ALA A 42 4.24 35.09 27.96
N TRP A 43 3.08 35.41 28.54
CA TRP A 43 1.78 35.18 27.90
C TRP A 43 1.63 35.97 26.59
N LEU A 44 2.13 37.22 26.56
CA LEU A 44 2.05 38.10 25.40
C LEU A 44 2.95 37.57 24.28
N VAL A 45 4.20 37.23 24.61
CA VAL A 45 5.16 36.61 23.68
C VAL A 45 4.59 35.31 23.10
N ARG A 46 4.03 34.40 23.92
CA ARG A 46 3.39 33.16 23.46
C ARG A 46 2.20 33.41 22.51
N ARG A 47 1.36 34.40 22.81
CA ARG A 47 0.19 34.74 21.96
C ARG A 47 0.61 35.34 20.62
N VAL A 48 1.66 36.16 20.61
CA VAL A 48 2.25 36.73 19.39
C VAL A 48 2.94 35.63 18.59
N ARG A 49 3.76 34.78 19.21
CA ARG A 49 4.38 33.59 18.58
C ARG A 49 3.32 32.71 17.91
N SER A 50 2.27 32.34 18.64
CA SER A 50 1.20 31.50 18.07
C SER A 50 0.47 32.16 16.89
N ARG A 51 0.38 33.51 16.84
CA ARG A 51 -0.17 34.21 15.67
C ARG A 51 0.79 34.18 14.48
N LEU A 52 2.08 34.41 14.72
CA LEU A 52 3.12 34.30 13.70
C LEU A 52 3.18 32.89 13.12
N GLU A 53 3.12 31.87 13.98
CA GLU A 53 3.11 30.46 13.58
C GLU A 53 1.92 30.09 12.68
N ARG A 54 0.78 30.78 12.86
CA ARG A 54 -0.45 30.63 12.07
C ARG A 54 -0.54 31.60 10.88
N GLY A 55 0.54 32.33 10.56
CA GLY A 55 0.54 33.35 9.49
C GLY A 55 -0.46 34.49 9.70
N THR A 56 -0.93 34.71 10.93
CA THR A 56 -1.93 35.74 11.25
C THR A 56 -1.24 37.10 11.43
N PRO A 57 -1.75 38.20 10.83
CA PRO A 57 -1.19 39.53 11.03
C PRO A 57 -1.11 39.93 12.51
N LEU A 58 -0.03 40.64 12.89
CA LEU A 58 0.15 41.20 14.23
C LEU A 58 -0.67 42.49 14.44
N THR A 59 -1.94 42.45 14.08
CA THR A 59 -2.88 43.56 14.21
C THR A 59 -3.95 43.28 15.27
N GLY A 60 -4.65 44.33 15.70
CA GLY A 60 -5.70 44.22 16.72
C GLY A 60 -5.16 44.02 18.14
N LYS A 61 -5.94 43.32 18.97
CA LYS A 61 -5.65 43.13 20.40
C LYS A 61 -5.48 41.64 20.73
N VAL A 62 -4.69 41.37 21.76
CA VAL A 62 -4.64 40.08 22.47
C VAL A 62 -5.12 40.28 23.89
N THR A 63 -5.86 39.31 24.43
CA THR A 63 -6.47 39.42 25.76
C THR A 63 -6.01 38.28 26.65
N LEU A 64 -5.63 38.62 27.87
CA LEU A 64 -5.39 37.69 28.96
C LEU A 64 -6.58 37.74 29.94
N ALA A 65 -7.25 36.61 30.15
CA ALA A 65 -8.30 36.49 31.16
C ALA A 65 -7.66 36.26 32.54
N GLY A 66 -8.19 36.93 33.59
CA GLY A 66 -7.70 36.73 34.95
C GLY A 66 -6.29 37.25 35.19
N ALA A 67 -5.92 38.41 34.62
CA ALA A 67 -4.57 38.93 34.67
C ALA A 67 -4.13 39.27 36.10
N ALA A 68 -3.01 38.70 36.53
CA ALA A 68 -2.39 38.93 37.83
C ALA A 68 -1.92 40.40 37.96
N PRO A 69 -1.79 40.92 39.20
CA PRO A 69 -1.29 42.27 39.40
C PRO A 69 0.11 42.52 38.79
N SER A 70 1.00 41.51 38.81
CA SER A 70 2.33 41.58 38.23
C SER A 70 2.30 41.69 36.69
N GLU A 71 1.45 40.90 36.02
CA GLU A 71 1.25 40.95 34.56
C GLU A 71 0.67 42.30 34.12
N ARG A 72 -0.26 42.86 34.89
CA ARG A 72 -0.77 44.22 34.64
C ARG A 72 0.34 45.24 34.78
N ARG A 73 1.10 45.18 35.86
CA ARG A 73 2.21 46.10 36.10
C ARG A 73 3.26 46.03 34.98
N ALA A 74 3.57 44.82 34.50
CA ALA A 74 4.50 44.63 33.40
C ALA A 74 3.98 45.26 32.09
N VAL A 75 2.67 45.13 31.78
CA VAL A 75 2.07 45.79 30.61
C VAL A 75 2.01 47.31 30.78
N GLU A 76 1.77 47.83 31.98
CA GLU A 76 1.82 49.28 32.25
C GLU A 76 3.22 49.85 32.03
N LEU A 77 4.25 49.14 32.47
CA LEU A 77 5.65 49.49 32.24
C LEU A 77 6.00 49.41 30.76
N LEU A 78 5.49 48.40 30.04
CA LEU A 78 5.69 48.22 28.62
C LEU A 78 5.02 49.33 27.78
N LEU A 79 3.80 49.75 28.12
CA LEU A 79 3.04 50.72 27.32
C LEU A 79 3.14 52.17 27.84
N GLY A 80 3.72 52.38 29.03
CA GLY A 80 3.84 53.70 29.65
C GLY A 80 2.50 54.31 30.10
N ARG A 81 1.44 53.51 30.25
CA ARG A 81 0.10 53.96 30.65
C ARG A 81 -0.61 52.94 31.52
N ARG A 82 -1.58 53.39 32.31
CA ARG A 82 -2.36 52.51 33.21
C ARG A 82 -3.17 51.47 32.42
N ALA A 83 -3.15 50.24 32.90
CA ALA A 83 -3.99 49.16 32.39
C ALA A 83 -5.43 49.33 32.91
N GLY A 84 -6.40 48.77 32.19
CA GLY A 84 -7.79 48.78 32.64
C GLY A 84 -7.97 48.00 33.96
N THR A 85 -8.98 48.39 34.75
CA THR A 85 -9.29 47.77 36.06
C THR A 85 -10.15 46.51 35.96
N GLY A 86 -10.63 46.15 34.76
CA GLY A 86 -11.45 44.96 34.53
C GLY A 86 -10.69 43.64 34.73
N THR A 87 -11.40 42.52 34.87
CA THR A 87 -10.81 41.18 35.13
C THR A 87 -9.92 40.66 33.99
N SER A 88 -10.10 41.14 32.76
CA SER A 88 -9.26 40.83 31.60
C SER A 88 -8.30 41.98 31.25
N LEU A 89 -7.10 41.63 30.76
CA LEU A 89 -6.10 42.56 30.26
C LEU A 89 -5.98 42.46 28.74
N SER A 90 -6.39 43.50 28.02
CA SER A 90 -6.26 43.56 26.55
C SER A 90 -5.12 44.48 26.12
N VAL A 91 -4.22 43.96 25.28
CA VAL A 91 -3.03 44.65 24.78
C VAL A 91 -3.13 44.81 23.27
N SER A 92 -2.92 46.02 22.76
CA SER A 92 -2.85 46.28 21.31
C SER A 92 -1.48 45.89 20.77
N LEU A 93 -1.45 45.01 19.77
CA LEU A 93 -0.19 44.58 19.16
C LEU A 93 0.49 45.71 18.38
N ALA A 94 -0.28 46.57 17.72
CA ALA A 94 0.25 47.73 17.00
C ALA A 94 0.89 48.75 17.95
N GLU A 95 0.39 48.86 19.18
CA GLU A 95 0.95 49.74 20.19
C GLU A 95 2.24 49.18 20.78
N VAL A 96 2.28 47.87 21.08
CA VAL A 96 3.51 47.20 21.50
C VAL A 96 4.59 47.30 20.42
N ASP A 97 4.25 47.05 19.15
CA ASP A 97 5.18 47.19 18.02
C ASP A 97 5.75 48.61 17.95
N ARG A 98 4.90 49.64 18.09
CA ARG A 98 5.33 51.04 18.13
C ARG A 98 6.31 51.30 19.28
N VAL A 99 5.99 50.86 20.50
CA VAL A 99 6.88 51.07 21.65
C VAL A 99 8.22 50.38 21.46
N LEU A 100 8.25 49.16 20.93
CA LEU A 100 9.48 48.42 20.67
C LEU A 100 10.38 49.13 19.64
N ARG A 101 9.77 49.70 18.59
CA ARG A 101 10.50 50.48 17.59
C ARG A 101 11.01 51.80 18.14
N THR A 102 10.16 52.58 18.81
CA THR A 102 10.50 53.91 19.32
C THR A 102 11.51 53.86 20.47
N SER A 103 11.44 52.86 21.34
CA SER A 103 12.43 52.66 22.43
C SER A 103 13.79 52.13 21.94
N GLY A 104 13.85 51.72 20.66
CA GLY A 104 15.01 51.03 20.08
C GLY A 104 15.24 49.62 20.63
N ALA A 105 14.30 49.06 21.41
CA ALA A 105 14.41 47.71 21.95
C ALA A 105 14.25 46.62 20.87
N SER A 106 13.46 46.87 19.83
CA SER A 106 13.46 46.09 18.61
C SER A 106 13.14 47.00 17.42
N PRO A 107 14.16 47.53 16.71
CA PRO A 107 13.97 48.39 15.54
C PRO A 107 13.18 47.70 14.41
N HIS A 108 13.30 46.37 14.33
CA HIS A 108 12.62 45.53 13.34
C HIS A 108 11.18 45.17 13.74
N GLY A 109 10.71 45.59 14.91
CA GLY A 109 9.33 45.43 15.37
C GLY A 109 9.07 44.20 16.24
N LEU A 110 7.80 43.95 16.52
CA LEU A 110 7.32 42.94 17.46
C LEU A 110 7.61 41.49 16.99
N ALA A 111 7.57 41.22 15.69
CA ALA A 111 7.91 39.89 15.17
C ALA A 111 9.37 39.52 15.43
N ALA A 112 10.30 40.40 15.08
CA ALA A 112 11.73 40.23 15.32
C ALA A 112 12.07 40.16 16.83
N ALA A 113 11.31 40.87 17.67
CA ALA A 113 11.43 40.78 19.12
C ALA A 113 11.10 39.38 19.65
N VAL A 114 10.03 38.75 19.15
CA VAL A 114 9.65 37.38 19.56
C VAL A 114 10.64 36.34 19.04
N GLU A 115 11.15 36.50 17.82
CA GLU A 115 12.19 35.62 17.27
C GLU A 115 13.51 35.71 18.06
N SER A 116 13.88 36.90 18.51
CA SER A 116 15.08 37.11 19.33
C SER A 116 14.96 36.51 20.73
N LEU A 117 13.76 36.51 21.30
CA LEU A 117 13.50 36.01 22.66
C LEU A 117 13.34 34.49 22.73
N ASP A 118 12.59 33.90 21.79
CA ASP A 118 12.15 32.49 21.85
C ASP A 118 12.69 31.66 20.65
N GLY A 119 13.56 32.22 19.80
CA GLY A 119 14.11 31.57 18.61
C GLY A 119 13.24 31.71 17.35
N PRO A 120 13.66 31.15 16.20
CA PRO A 120 12.93 31.26 14.94
C PRO A 120 11.46 30.83 15.04
N VAL A 121 10.54 31.57 14.40
CA VAL A 121 9.13 31.19 14.34
C VAL A 121 8.93 30.21 13.18
N ARG A 122 8.29 29.07 13.47
CA ARG A 122 7.89 28.09 12.46
C ARG A 122 6.69 28.60 11.69
N ASP A 123 6.72 28.49 10.38
CA ASP A 123 5.56 28.81 9.54
C ASP A 123 4.72 27.54 9.37
N LEU A 124 3.76 27.32 10.26
CA LEU A 124 2.95 26.09 10.25
C LEU A 124 2.07 25.99 9.01
N ALA A 125 1.65 27.13 8.44
CA ALA A 125 0.87 27.16 7.20
C ALA A 125 1.72 26.68 6.03
N ARG A 126 2.95 27.18 5.92
CA ARG A 126 3.92 26.73 4.92
C ARG A 126 4.32 25.26 5.12
N GLU A 127 4.64 24.84 6.34
CA GLU A 127 4.98 23.43 6.64
C GLU A 127 3.82 22.47 6.29
N SER A 128 2.57 22.87 6.59
CA SER A 128 1.38 22.11 6.22
C SER A 128 1.17 22.06 4.71
N ALA A 129 1.38 23.17 4.01
CA ALA A 129 1.29 23.24 2.55
C ALA A 129 2.39 22.41 1.86
N GLU A 130 3.63 22.46 2.35
CA GLU A 130 4.76 21.64 1.89
C GLU A 130 4.45 20.15 2.09
N THR A 131 3.90 19.77 3.25
CA THR A 131 3.49 18.38 3.52
C THR A 131 2.37 17.94 2.59
N ALA A 132 1.34 18.78 2.39
CA ALA A 132 0.24 18.47 1.48
C ALA A 132 0.73 18.33 0.03
N ALA A 133 1.63 19.21 -0.41
CA ALA A 133 2.25 19.15 -1.74
C ALA A 133 3.10 17.88 -1.91
N ALA A 134 3.86 17.47 -0.90
CA ALA A 134 4.64 16.23 -0.93
C ALA A 134 3.73 15.00 -1.07
N TRP A 135 2.60 14.96 -0.35
CA TRP A 135 1.61 13.90 -0.52
C TRP A 135 0.96 13.91 -1.90
N ALA A 136 0.56 15.08 -2.40
CA ALA A 136 0.01 15.19 -3.76
C ALA A 136 1.01 14.72 -4.83
N ALA A 137 2.29 15.08 -4.69
CA ALA A 137 3.36 14.63 -5.57
C ALA A 137 3.57 13.11 -5.51
N ALA A 138 3.47 12.50 -4.32
CA ALA A 138 3.58 11.05 -4.16
C ALA A 138 2.45 10.28 -4.89
N PHE A 139 1.23 10.82 -4.90
CA PHE A 139 0.09 10.21 -5.60
C PHE A 139 0.07 10.48 -7.11
N ALA A 140 0.74 11.52 -7.60
CA ALA A 140 0.66 11.94 -8.99
C ALA A 140 0.95 10.82 -10.02
N PRO A 141 1.97 9.95 -9.88
CA PRO A 141 2.22 8.87 -10.84
C PRO A 141 1.10 7.82 -10.89
N LEU A 142 0.47 7.53 -9.73
CA LEU A 142 -0.67 6.63 -9.65
C LEU A 142 -1.90 7.28 -10.27
N ASP A 143 -2.17 8.54 -9.94
CA ASP A 143 -3.33 9.26 -10.49
C ASP A 143 -3.24 9.37 -12.02
N GLU A 144 -2.05 9.62 -12.57
CA GLU A 144 -1.79 9.57 -14.01
C GLU A 144 -2.09 8.19 -14.61
N ALA A 145 -1.64 7.11 -13.96
CA ALA A 145 -1.91 5.74 -14.41
C ALA A 145 -3.41 5.40 -14.41
N LEU A 146 -4.19 6.05 -13.53
CA LEU A 146 -5.62 5.84 -13.38
C LEU A 146 -6.48 6.67 -14.33
N CYS A 147 -5.93 7.69 -14.99
CA CYS A 147 -6.67 8.52 -15.96
C CYS A 147 -7.34 7.69 -17.06
N ALA A 148 -6.70 6.60 -17.50
CA ALA A 148 -7.22 5.69 -18.52
C ALA A 148 -8.01 4.49 -17.94
N ARG A 149 -8.34 4.51 -16.63
CA ARG A 149 -8.90 3.37 -15.88
C ARG A 149 -10.08 3.79 -14.99
N PRO A 150 -11.21 4.24 -15.57
CA PRO A 150 -12.37 4.70 -14.80
C PRO A 150 -12.94 3.64 -13.83
N GLU A 151 -12.78 2.35 -14.16
CA GLU A 151 -13.18 1.23 -13.30
C GLU A 151 -12.46 1.21 -11.94
N LEU A 152 -11.28 1.84 -11.84
CA LEU A 152 -10.52 1.96 -10.60
C LEU A 152 -10.81 3.24 -9.80
N ALA A 153 -11.66 4.14 -10.28
CA ALA A 153 -11.97 5.40 -9.60
C ALA A 153 -12.54 5.18 -8.19
N GLY A 154 -13.47 4.22 -8.04
CA GLY A 154 -14.03 3.86 -6.74
C GLY A 154 -13.00 3.25 -5.79
N TRP A 155 -12.01 2.52 -6.30
CA TRP A 155 -10.90 2.00 -5.52
C TRP A 155 -9.97 3.11 -5.04
N ARG A 156 -9.63 4.07 -5.92
CA ARG A 156 -8.80 5.23 -5.59
C ARG A 156 -9.42 6.10 -4.50
N ALA A 157 -10.73 6.35 -4.57
CA ALA A 157 -11.47 7.08 -3.54
C ALA A 157 -11.45 6.34 -2.18
N ARG A 158 -11.50 5.00 -2.19
CA ARG A 158 -11.37 4.20 -0.97
C ARG A 158 -9.97 4.30 -0.34
N LEU A 159 -8.91 4.45 -1.13
CA LEU A 159 -7.57 4.65 -0.58
C LEU A 159 -7.49 5.94 0.26
N ASP A 160 -8.16 7.01 -0.19
CA ASP A 160 -8.26 8.27 0.57
C ASP A 160 -9.11 8.08 1.83
N ALA A 161 -10.33 7.54 1.67
CA ALA A 161 -11.28 7.38 2.77
C ALA A 161 -10.74 6.49 3.90
N THR A 162 -9.97 5.45 3.55
CA THR A 162 -9.40 4.52 4.53
C THR A 162 -8.02 4.96 5.03
N GLY A 163 -7.36 5.90 4.35
CA GLY A 163 -5.97 6.27 4.65
C GLY A 163 -4.98 5.12 4.51
N LEU A 164 -5.28 4.08 3.72
CA LEU A 164 -4.48 2.83 3.66
C LEU A 164 -3.02 3.11 3.31
N VAL A 165 -2.76 3.99 2.34
CA VAL A 165 -1.40 4.34 1.93
C VAL A 165 -0.61 4.95 3.08
N ARG A 166 -1.22 5.88 3.84
CA ARG A 166 -0.58 6.53 4.99
C ARG A 166 -0.29 5.55 6.15
N ARG A 167 -1.03 4.45 6.24
CA ARG A 167 -0.74 3.38 7.23
C ARG A 167 0.39 2.47 6.79
N LEU A 168 0.48 2.17 5.50
CA LEU A 168 1.49 1.27 4.94
C LEU A 168 2.84 1.95 4.71
N ALA A 169 2.83 3.24 4.39
CA ALA A 169 4.01 4.09 4.19
C ALA A 169 3.75 5.45 4.87
N PRO A 170 4.16 5.64 6.14
CA PRO A 170 3.83 6.83 6.93
C PRO A 170 4.42 8.14 6.39
N GLY A 171 5.53 8.07 5.65
CA GLY A 171 6.20 9.23 5.06
C GLY A 171 5.85 9.44 3.58
N PRO A 172 5.72 10.69 3.10
CA PRO A 172 5.44 10.97 1.69
C PRO A 172 6.56 10.48 0.75
N ALA A 173 7.82 10.46 1.20
CA ALA A 173 8.94 9.95 0.41
C ALA A 173 8.85 8.43 0.19
N GLU A 174 8.61 7.66 1.25
CA GLU A 174 8.38 6.21 1.18
C GLU A 174 7.13 5.88 0.35
N ALA A 175 6.04 6.64 0.56
CA ALA A 175 4.83 6.48 -0.21
C ALA A 175 5.06 6.76 -1.70
N ALA A 176 5.91 7.72 -2.06
CA ALA A 176 6.20 8.03 -3.46
C ALA A 176 6.86 6.84 -4.19
N GLU A 177 7.81 6.15 -3.55
CA GLU A 177 8.44 4.95 -4.12
C GLU A 177 7.42 3.82 -4.33
N VAL A 178 6.61 3.54 -3.32
CA VAL A 178 5.58 2.50 -3.37
C VAL A 178 4.51 2.83 -4.42
N LEU A 179 4.05 4.08 -4.49
CA LEU A 179 3.01 4.51 -5.42
C LEU A 179 3.51 4.57 -6.87
N ALA A 180 4.79 4.90 -7.09
CA ALA A 180 5.39 4.83 -8.42
C ALA A 180 5.48 3.38 -8.93
N ALA A 181 5.92 2.45 -8.09
CA ALA A 181 5.92 1.02 -8.43
C ALA A 181 4.49 0.48 -8.65
N LEU A 182 3.54 0.90 -7.81
CA LEU A 182 2.13 0.54 -7.98
C LEU A 182 1.55 1.08 -9.30
N ALA A 183 1.91 2.30 -9.70
CA ALA A 183 1.50 2.86 -10.97
C ALA A 183 2.01 2.00 -12.15
N ALA A 184 3.25 1.53 -12.10
CA ALA A 184 3.80 0.62 -13.11
C ALA A 184 3.03 -0.71 -13.17
N VAL A 185 2.68 -1.28 -12.01
CA VAL A 185 1.83 -2.48 -11.92
C VAL A 185 0.46 -2.24 -12.53
N VAL A 186 -0.24 -1.17 -12.14
CA VAL A 186 -1.61 -0.88 -12.61
C VAL A 186 -1.66 -0.67 -14.13
N ARG A 187 -0.67 0.04 -14.71
CA ARG A 187 -0.57 0.22 -16.17
C ARG A 187 -0.43 -1.10 -16.93
N ARG A 188 0.12 -2.12 -16.28
CA ARG A 188 0.45 -3.42 -16.87
C ARG A 188 -0.61 -4.49 -16.66
N LEU A 189 -1.62 -4.24 -15.81
CA LEU A 189 -2.77 -5.11 -15.61
C LEU A 189 -3.94 -4.74 -16.56
N PRO A 190 -4.78 -5.69 -17.02
CA PRO A 190 -4.55 -7.13 -16.92
C PRO A 190 -3.33 -7.54 -17.77
N SER A 191 -2.65 -8.58 -17.33
CA SER A 191 -1.41 -9.07 -17.93
C SER A 191 -1.71 -10.22 -18.93
N PRO A 192 -0.87 -10.45 -19.96
CA PRO A 192 -1.05 -11.53 -20.94
C PRO A 192 -0.67 -12.92 -20.38
N ASP A 193 -1.07 -13.21 -19.15
CA ASP A 193 -0.80 -14.45 -18.43
C ASP A 193 0.69 -14.78 -18.20
N ILE A 194 1.30 -14.11 -17.23
CA ILE A 194 2.73 -14.30 -16.88
C ILE A 194 2.94 -14.60 -15.39
N PRO A 195 4.08 -15.25 -15.01
CA PRO A 195 4.35 -15.55 -13.61
C PRO A 195 4.46 -14.28 -12.75
N LEU A 196 4.00 -14.31 -11.49
CA LEU A 196 4.07 -13.18 -10.56
C LEU A 196 5.49 -12.66 -10.42
N GLY A 197 6.48 -13.55 -10.30
CA GLY A 197 7.88 -13.15 -10.20
C GLY A 197 8.40 -12.43 -11.46
N ARG A 198 7.96 -12.85 -12.64
CA ARG A 198 8.29 -12.18 -13.90
C ARG A 198 7.59 -10.83 -14.00
N PHE A 199 6.30 -10.78 -13.67
CA PHE A 199 5.51 -9.55 -13.65
C PHE A 199 6.10 -8.51 -12.69
N ALA A 200 6.51 -8.94 -11.49
CA ALA A 200 7.18 -8.10 -10.51
C ALA A 200 8.54 -7.59 -11.02
N ALA A 201 9.35 -8.45 -11.66
CA ALA A 201 10.63 -8.03 -12.23
C ALA A 201 10.45 -7.00 -13.37
N GLU A 202 9.48 -7.21 -14.26
CA GLU A 202 9.22 -6.32 -15.40
C GLU A 202 8.60 -4.97 -15.00
N THR A 203 7.83 -4.93 -13.91
CA THR A 203 7.14 -3.70 -13.45
C THR A 203 7.88 -2.94 -12.36
N CYS A 204 8.57 -3.66 -11.47
CA CYS A 204 9.15 -3.13 -10.24
C CYS A 204 10.67 -3.36 -10.16
N GLY A 205 11.29 -4.02 -11.13
CA GLY A 205 12.73 -4.29 -11.17
C GLY A 205 13.21 -5.43 -10.27
N HIS A 206 12.33 -6.08 -9.51
CA HIS A 206 12.68 -7.19 -8.62
C HIS A 206 11.60 -8.27 -8.57
N ALA A 207 11.99 -9.56 -8.67
CA ALA A 207 11.06 -10.68 -8.79
C ALA A 207 10.17 -10.89 -7.54
N HIS A 208 10.62 -10.47 -6.37
CA HIS A 208 9.87 -10.63 -5.12
C HIS A 208 9.13 -9.35 -4.68
N ALA A 209 9.12 -8.29 -5.52
CA ALA A 209 8.53 -7.00 -5.15
C ALA A 209 7.03 -7.07 -4.84
N LEU A 210 6.35 -8.09 -5.35
CA LEU A 210 4.91 -8.30 -5.16
C LEU A 210 4.58 -9.48 -4.26
N ASP A 211 5.56 -9.98 -3.48
CA ASP A 211 5.38 -11.13 -2.59
C ASP A 211 4.88 -10.72 -1.20
N ASP A 212 5.32 -9.57 -0.68
CA ASP A 212 4.83 -9.04 0.60
C ASP A 212 5.02 -7.52 0.70
N GLY A 213 4.50 -6.92 1.78
CA GLY A 213 4.70 -5.52 2.14
C GLY A 213 3.69 -4.53 1.55
N PRO A 214 3.96 -3.21 1.67
CA PRO A 214 3.08 -2.14 1.22
C PRO A 214 2.67 -2.26 -0.25
N LEU A 215 3.64 -2.49 -1.13
CA LEU A 215 3.42 -2.61 -2.57
C LEU A 215 2.55 -3.83 -2.90
N ALA A 216 2.88 -5.02 -2.36
CA ALA A 216 2.10 -6.23 -2.59
C ALA A 216 0.65 -6.07 -2.13
N THR A 217 0.43 -5.43 -0.98
CA THR A 217 -0.90 -5.16 -0.42
C THR A 217 -1.73 -4.25 -1.33
N LEU A 218 -1.13 -3.15 -1.81
CA LEU A 218 -1.81 -2.20 -2.69
C LEU A 218 -2.05 -2.78 -4.10
N ALA A 219 -1.10 -3.54 -4.63
CA ALA A 219 -1.20 -4.19 -5.93
C ALA A 219 -2.27 -5.30 -5.93
N LEU A 220 -2.36 -6.10 -4.88
CA LEU A 220 -3.43 -7.08 -4.73
C LEU A 220 -4.80 -6.39 -4.61
N SER A 221 -4.86 -5.26 -3.88
CA SER A 221 -6.06 -4.44 -3.75
C SER A 221 -6.54 -3.86 -5.10
N SER A 222 -5.61 -3.38 -5.95
CA SER A 222 -5.96 -2.90 -7.29
C SER A 222 -6.41 -4.04 -8.21
N ALA A 223 -5.76 -5.21 -8.14
CA ALA A 223 -6.17 -6.40 -8.89
C ALA A 223 -7.60 -6.86 -8.53
N ARG A 224 -7.98 -6.84 -7.25
CA ARG A 224 -9.38 -7.10 -6.82
C ARG A 224 -10.36 -6.09 -7.38
N ALA A 225 -9.99 -4.81 -7.35
CA ALA A 225 -10.85 -3.76 -7.87
C ALA A 225 -11.08 -3.91 -9.39
N LEU A 226 -10.05 -4.32 -10.14
CA LEU A 226 -10.17 -4.59 -11.59
C LEU A 226 -11.13 -5.75 -11.91
N THR A 227 -11.25 -6.72 -11.02
CA THR A 227 -12.10 -7.91 -11.22
C THR A 227 -13.48 -7.78 -10.58
N GLY A 228 -13.82 -6.60 -10.04
CA GLY A 228 -15.09 -6.35 -9.37
C GLY A 228 -15.23 -7.07 -8.02
N LEU A 229 -14.14 -7.64 -7.49
CA LEU A 229 -14.14 -8.31 -6.20
C LEU A 229 -14.12 -7.29 -5.04
N PRO A 230 -14.87 -7.54 -3.96
CA PRO A 230 -14.84 -6.65 -2.80
C PRO A 230 -13.46 -6.61 -2.14
N PHE A 231 -13.13 -5.47 -1.53
CA PHE A 231 -11.93 -5.34 -0.70
C PHE A 231 -12.10 -6.19 0.56
N ARG A 232 -11.55 -7.41 0.58
CA ARG A 232 -11.49 -8.26 1.79
C ARG A 232 -10.16 -8.03 2.51
N SER A 233 -10.18 -7.83 3.83
CA SER A 233 -8.97 -7.70 4.65
C SER A 233 -8.21 -9.03 4.79
N ASP A 234 -8.83 -10.14 4.41
CA ASP A 234 -8.42 -11.49 4.76
C ASP A 234 -8.68 -12.45 3.57
N GLY A 235 -7.76 -12.42 2.62
CA GLY A 235 -7.64 -13.51 1.66
C GLY A 235 -6.43 -14.33 2.03
N GLY A 236 -6.62 -15.56 2.53
CA GLY A 236 -5.51 -16.52 2.64
C GLY A 236 -4.78 -16.73 1.30
N ALA A 237 -3.71 -17.52 1.30
CA ALA A 237 -2.86 -17.75 0.13
C ALA A 237 -3.64 -18.15 -1.15
N GLU A 238 -4.78 -18.83 -1.00
CA GLU A 238 -5.68 -19.18 -2.11
C GLU A 238 -6.42 -17.98 -2.72
N SER A 239 -7.03 -17.12 -1.90
CA SER A 239 -7.69 -15.90 -2.39
C SER A 239 -6.70 -14.97 -3.11
N ARG A 240 -5.44 -14.95 -2.65
CA ARG A 240 -4.36 -14.23 -3.35
C ARG A 240 -4.07 -14.84 -4.73
N ARG A 241 -3.97 -16.17 -4.81
CA ARG A 241 -3.75 -16.89 -6.08
C ARG A 241 -4.88 -16.63 -7.08
N GLU A 242 -6.12 -16.72 -6.62
CA GLU A 242 -7.32 -16.45 -7.45
C GLU A 242 -7.35 -15.00 -7.94
N THR A 243 -7.06 -14.04 -7.06
CA THR A 243 -7.05 -12.61 -7.41
C THR A 243 -6.03 -12.31 -8.52
N TRP A 244 -4.79 -12.79 -8.38
CA TRP A 244 -3.77 -12.60 -9.40
C TRP A 244 -4.13 -13.30 -10.70
N ALA A 245 -4.64 -14.54 -10.62
CA ALA A 245 -5.04 -15.30 -11.80
C ALA A 245 -6.14 -14.59 -12.60
N ALA A 246 -7.09 -13.96 -11.91
CA ALA A 246 -8.18 -13.21 -12.54
C ALA A 246 -7.72 -11.94 -13.30
N VAL A 247 -6.48 -11.47 -13.06
CA VAL A 247 -5.85 -10.37 -13.82
C VAL A 247 -4.70 -10.84 -14.71
N GLY A 248 -4.60 -12.14 -14.99
CA GLY A 248 -3.59 -12.71 -15.88
C GLY A 248 -2.18 -12.77 -15.28
N VAL A 249 -2.08 -12.95 -13.96
CA VAL A 249 -0.81 -13.16 -13.26
C VAL A 249 -0.90 -14.44 -12.44
N HIS A 250 0.03 -15.37 -12.62
CA HIS A 250 -0.02 -16.65 -11.90
C HIS A 250 1.15 -16.79 -10.94
N LEU A 251 0.91 -17.30 -9.72
CA LEU A 251 1.99 -17.43 -8.75
C LEU A 251 2.96 -18.56 -9.10
N ASP A 252 2.47 -19.67 -9.64
CA ASP A 252 3.28 -20.82 -10.00
C ASP A 252 2.56 -21.72 -11.01
N GLU A 253 3.13 -21.82 -12.21
CA GLU A 253 2.57 -22.59 -13.32
C GLU A 253 3.06 -24.05 -13.37
N LEU A 254 4.15 -24.37 -12.66
CA LEU A 254 4.82 -25.65 -12.75
C LEU A 254 4.55 -26.53 -11.53
N SER A 255 4.44 -25.95 -10.34
CA SER A 255 4.07 -26.73 -9.14
C SER A 255 2.56 -26.86 -8.96
N SER A 256 1.75 -26.04 -9.66
CA SER A 256 0.32 -26.28 -9.76
C SER A 256 0.08 -27.40 -10.77
N THR A 257 -0.24 -28.60 -10.26
CA THR A 257 -0.49 -29.79 -11.09
C THR A 257 -1.89 -30.38 -10.86
N VAL A 258 -2.30 -31.24 -11.79
CA VAL A 258 -3.46 -32.12 -11.68
C VAL A 258 -3.08 -33.51 -12.13
N LEU A 259 -3.46 -34.52 -11.35
CA LEU A 259 -3.27 -35.92 -11.70
C LEU A 259 -4.49 -36.42 -12.48
N CYS A 260 -4.27 -37.07 -13.61
CA CYS A 260 -5.34 -37.60 -14.46
C CYS A 260 -4.96 -38.95 -15.07
N LEU A 261 -5.96 -39.71 -15.50
CA LEU A 261 -5.82 -41.01 -16.15
C LEU A 261 -6.91 -41.17 -17.21
N GLY A 262 -6.58 -41.80 -18.34
CA GLY A 262 -7.56 -42.16 -19.37
C GLY A 262 -8.16 -40.98 -20.15
N LEU A 263 -7.64 -39.76 -19.98
CA LEU A 263 -8.07 -38.60 -20.77
C LEU A 263 -7.78 -38.81 -22.27
N PRO A 264 -8.66 -38.35 -23.17
CA PRO A 264 -8.38 -38.38 -24.59
C PRO A 264 -7.26 -37.40 -24.93
N GLY A 265 -6.33 -37.86 -25.77
CA GLY A 265 -5.31 -37.00 -26.38
C GLY A 265 -5.77 -36.46 -27.73
N ASP A 266 -5.03 -35.48 -28.25
CA ASP A 266 -5.20 -34.90 -29.58
C ASP A 266 -3.86 -34.86 -30.33
N PRO A 267 -3.84 -34.93 -31.67
CA PRO A 267 -2.59 -34.93 -32.44
C PRO A 267 -1.96 -33.53 -32.60
N HIS A 268 -2.70 -32.45 -32.33
CA HIS A 268 -2.32 -31.08 -32.63
C HIS A 268 -1.46 -30.46 -31.54
N SER A 269 -1.77 -30.71 -30.27
CA SER A 269 -1.04 -30.13 -29.14
C SER A 269 0.02 -31.08 -28.57
N PRO A 270 1.15 -30.56 -28.03
CA PRO A 270 2.11 -31.40 -27.31
C PRO A 270 1.48 -32.15 -26.14
N THR A 271 0.58 -31.50 -25.40
CA THR A 271 -0.14 -32.10 -24.27
C THR A 271 -1.03 -33.25 -24.72
N GLY A 272 -1.77 -33.07 -25.82
CA GLY A 272 -2.64 -34.11 -26.38
C GLY A 272 -1.87 -35.31 -26.89
N ARG A 273 -0.75 -35.11 -27.60
CA ARG A 273 0.09 -36.22 -28.05
C ARG A 273 0.67 -37.01 -26.89
N MET A 274 1.06 -36.32 -25.83
CA MET A 274 1.50 -36.96 -24.58
C MET A 274 0.37 -37.77 -23.94
N LEU A 275 -0.84 -37.21 -23.81
CA LEU A 275 -2.00 -37.93 -23.27
C LEU A 275 -2.35 -39.18 -24.09
N ALA A 276 -2.26 -39.10 -25.42
CA ALA A 276 -2.47 -40.24 -26.30
C ALA A 276 -1.42 -41.34 -26.09
N ALA A 277 -0.15 -40.96 -25.94
CA ALA A 277 0.96 -41.90 -25.70
C ALA A 277 0.91 -42.54 -24.29
N MET A 278 0.39 -41.82 -23.30
CA MET A 278 0.26 -42.26 -21.92
C MET A 278 -1.08 -42.94 -21.62
N ARG A 279 -1.82 -43.40 -22.65
CA ARG A 279 -3.08 -44.11 -22.49
C ARG A 279 -2.92 -45.30 -21.55
N GLY A 280 -3.59 -45.24 -20.41
CA GLY A 280 -3.59 -46.27 -19.37
C GLY A 280 -2.64 -46.04 -18.22
N GLU A 281 -1.80 -45.00 -18.28
CA GLU A 281 -0.89 -44.60 -17.21
C GLU A 281 -1.31 -43.26 -16.58
N PRO A 282 -1.14 -43.07 -15.27
CA PRO A 282 -1.40 -41.78 -14.63
C PRO A 282 -0.44 -40.69 -15.15
N VAL A 283 -1.00 -39.50 -15.43
CA VAL A 283 -0.26 -38.33 -15.92
C VAL A 283 -0.49 -37.14 -14.99
N SER A 284 0.61 -36.50 -14.58
CA SER A 284 0.57 -35.21 -13.87
C SER A 284 0.71 -34.07 -14.87
N LEU A 285 -0.35 -33.29 -15.06
CA LEU A 285 -0.36 -32.12 -15.94
C LEU A 285 -0.10 -30.85 -15.14
N THR A 286 0.86 -30.05 -15.58
CA THR A 286 1.12 -28.71 -15.05
C THR A 286 0.10 -27.70 -15.57
N LEU A 287 -0.15 -26.63 -14.81
CA LEU A 287 -0.98 -25.51 -15.26
C LEU A 287 -0.48 -24.94 -16.60
N ARG A 288 0.84 -24.87 -16.80
CA ARG A 288 1.44 -24.43 -18.06
C ARG A 288 1.02 -25.28 -19.27
N GLN A 289 1.03 -26.60 -19.12
CA GLN A 289 0.63 -27.52 -20.20
C GLN A 289 -0.85 -27.36 -20.55
N LEU A 290 -1.70 -27.18 -19.53
CA LEU A 290 -3.14 -26.96 -19.70
C LEU A 290 -3.45 -25.62 -20.35
N ARG A 291 -2.73 -24.55 -19.99
CA ARG A 291 -2.92 -23.22 -20.59
C ARG A 291 -2.50 -23.15 -22.05
N ARG A 292 -1.48 -23.91 -22.43
CA ARG A 292 -1.04 -24.04 -23.84
C ARG A 292 -1.93 -24.97 -24.66
N HIS A 293 -2.75 -25.79 -24.00
CA HIS A 293 -3.76 -26.60 -24.65
C HIS A 293 -5.04 -25.78 -24.77
N ALA A 294 -5.19 -25.09 -25.91
CA ALA A 294 -6.28 -24.14 -26.13
C ALA A 294 -7.59 -24.77 -26.60
N SER A 295 -7.57 -26.05 -27.00
CA SER A 295 -8.76 -26.75 -27.49
C SER A 295 -9.55 -27.36 -26.33
N PRO A 296 -10.89 -27.37 -26.39
CA PRO A 296 -11.70 -28.16 -25.49
C PRO A 296 -11.34 -29.65 -25.52
N VAL A 297 -11.50 -30.34 -24.40
CA VAL A 297 -11.22 -31.78 -24.27
C VAL A 297 -12.54 -32.55 -24.29
N ASP A 298 -12.85 -33.19 -25.41
CA ASP A 298 -14.03 -34.04 -25.55
C ASP A 298 -13.80 -35.42 -24.91
N ALA A 299 -14.28 -35.59 -23.68
CA ALA A 299 -14.08 -36.79 -22.87
C ALA A 299 -15.36 -37.53 -22.47
N GLY A 300 -16.54 -37.06 -22.89
CA GLY A 300 -17.82 -37.63 -22.46
C GLY A 300 -17.99 -37.62 -20.93
N VAL A 301 -18.01 -38.78 -20.29
CA VAL A 301 -18.20 -38.89 -18.83
C VAL A 301 -16.85 -38.93 -18.11
N VAL A 302 -16.59 -37.93 -17.27
CA VAL A 302 -15.37 -37.78 -16.48
C VAL A 302 -15.63 -38.09 -15.01
N ARG A 303 -14.82 -38.97 -14.44
CA ARG A 303 -14.82 -39.24 -12.99
C ARG A 303 -13.85 -38.30 -12.29
N ILE A 304 -14.26 -37.78 -11.15
CA ILE A 304 -13.45 -36.93 -10.27
C ILE A 304 -13.28 -37.70 -8.95
N CYS A 305 -12.05 -37.82 -8.49
CA CYS A 305 -11.72 -38.38 -7.19
C CYS A 305 -10.82 -37.44 -6.39
N GLU A 306 -10.81 -37.54 -5.07
CA GLU A 306 -9.88 -36.77 -4.23
C GLU A 306 -8.54 -37.48 -4.01
N ASN A 307 -8.56 -38.81 -3.86
CA ASN A 307 -7.41 -39.57 -3.39
C ASN A 307 -6.60 -40.18 -4.56
N PRO A 308 -5.28 -39.91 -4.67
CA PRO A 308 -4.44 -40.47 -5.72
C PRO A 308 -4.36 -42.01 -5.72
N VAL A 309 -4.63 -42.66 -4.59
CA VAL A 309 -4.71 -44.13 -4.51
C VAL A 309 -5.80 -44.69 -5.44
N VAL A 310 -6.90 -43.96 -5.64
CA VAL A 310 -7.96 -44.35 -6.59
C VAL A 310 -7.43 -44.36 -8.03
N VAL A 311 -6.57 -43.40 -8.38
CA VAL A 311 -5.96 -43.33 -9.73
C VAL A 311 -5.00 -44.49 -9.94
N ALA A 312 -4.14 -44.79 -8.96
CA ALA A 312 -3.23 -45.93 -9.04
C ALA A 312 -3.98 -47.25 -9.21
N ALA A 313 -4.99 -47.50 -8.36
CA ALA A 313 -5.81 -48.70 -8.45
C ALA A 313 -6.58 -48.81 -9.79
N ALA A 314 -7.04 -47.69 -10.34
CA ALA A 314 -7.70 -47.67 -11.64
C ALA A 314 -6.73 -47.96 -12.79
N ALA A 315 -5.50 -47.45 -12.73
CA ALA A 315 -4.45 -47.77 -13.71
C ALA A 315 -4.11 -49.27 -13.67
N ASP A 316 -3.86 -49.82 -12.48
CA ASP A 316 -3.51 -51.23 -12.31
C ASP A 316 -4.62 -52.18 -12.80
N ALA A 317 -5.89 -51.84 -12.52
CA ALA A 317 -7.02 -52.71 -12.83
C ALA A 317 -7.54 -52.57 -14.26
N LEU A 318 -7.50 -51.36 -14.83
CA LEU A 318 -8.17 -51.06 -16.11
C LEU A 318 -7.19 -50.71 -17.23
N GLY A 319 -5.97 -50.27 -16.90
CA GLY A 319 -4.94 -49.86 -17.85
C GLY A 319 -5.51 -48.94 -18.94
N PRO A 320 -5.21 -49.19 -20.24
CA PRO A 320 -5.71 -48.38 -21.36
C PRO A 320 -7.24 -48.30 -21.48
N SER A 321 -7.97 -49.22 -20.84
CA SER A 321 -9.44 -49.23 -20.83
C SER A 321 -10.02 -48.35 -19.72
N CYS A 322 -9.18 -47.72 -18.89
CA CYS A 322 -9.67 -46.82 -17.85
C CYS A 322 -10.41 -45.63 -18.49
N PRO A 323 -11.66 -45.35 -18.07
CA PRO A 323 -12.34 -44.14 -18.50
C PRO A 323 -11.64 -42.88 -17.94
N PRO A 324 -11.93 -41.70 -18.52
CA PRO A 324 -11.43 -40.42 -18.02
C PRO A 324 -11.61 -40.24 -16.51
N LEU A 325 -10.51 -40.05 -15.80
CA LEU A 325 -10.43 -39.87 -14.36
C LEU A 325 -9.52 -38.68 -14.04
N VAL A 326 -10.01 -37.77 -13.20
CA VAL A 326 -9.28 -36.61 -12.69
C VAL A 326 -9.18 -36.74 -11.17
N CYS A 327 -8.00 -36.47 -10.62
CA CYS A 327 -7.77 -36.46 -9.19
C CYS A 327 -7.45 -35.05 -8.70
N CYS A 328 -8.26 -34.56 -7.74
CA CYS A 328 -8.07 -33.24 -7.14
C CYS A 328 -6.89 -33.21 -6.15
N ASN A 329 -6.54 -34.36 -5.56
CA ASN A 329 -5.48 -34.50 -4.53
C ASN A 329 -5.67 -33.50 -3.38
N GLY A 330 -6.86 -33.52 -2.77
CA GLY A 330 -7.32 -32.52 -1.80
C GLY A 330 -7.97 -31.32 -2.47
N ARG A 331 -7.74 -30.11 -1.90
CA ARG A 331 -8.39 -28.89 -2.36
C ARG A 331 -7.94 -28.53 -3.80
N PRO A 332 -8.88 -28.37 -4.76
CA PRO A 332 -8.53 -28.21 -6.17
C PRO A 332 -7.55 -27.06 -6.44
N SER A 333 -6.43 -27.38 -7.09
CA SER A 333 -5.45 -26.40 -7.55
C SER A 333 -5.95 -25.63 -8.78
N THR A 334 -5.24 -24.58 -9.18
CA THR A 334 -5.53 -23.86 -10.43
C THR A 334 -5.41 -24.77 -11.66
N ALA A 335 -4.53 -25.77 -11.63
CA ALA A 335 -4.42 -26.76 -12.70
C ALA A 335 -5.64 -27.69 -12.75
N VAL A 336 -6.14 -28.13 -11.58
CA VAL A 336 -7.37 -28.92 -11.50
C VAL A 336 -8.53 -28.13 -12.11
N TRP A 337 -8.71 -26.87 -11.70
CA TRP A 337 -9.77 -26.02 -12.24
C TRP A 337 -9.63 -25.81 -13.75
N ARG A 338 -8.44 -25.52 -14.24
CA ARG A 338 -8.24 -25.29 -15.67
C ARG A 338 -8.54 -26.53 -16.50
N LEU A 339 -8.17 -27.72 -16.02
CA LEU A 339 -8.51 -28.97 -16.70
C LEU A 339 -10.02 -29.22 -16.69
N LEU A 340 -10.69 -29.00 -15.56
CA LEU A 340 -12.14 -29.16 -15.46
C LEU A 340 -12.90 -28.17 -16.37
N GLU A 341 -12.40 -26.94 -16.53
CA GLU A 341 -12.92 -25.97 -17.50
C GLU A 341 -12.79 -26.48 -18.94
N LEU A 342 -11.60 -26.94 -19.34
CA LEU A 342 -11.37 -27.49 -20.69
C LEU A 342 -12.28 -28.69 -21.00
N LEU A 343 -12.55 -29.53 -20.00
CA LEU A 343 -13.47 -30.66 -20.11
C LEU A 343 -14.93 -30.20 -20.20
N ALA A 344 -15.33 -29.21 -19.39
CA ALA A 344 -16.67 -28.64 -19.41
C ALA A 344 -16.96 -27.90 -20.73
N GLU A 345 -15.99 -27.15 -21.26
CA GLU A 345 -16.03 -26.54 -22.60
C GLU A 345 -16.18 -27.61 -23.69
N GLY A 346 -15.64 -28.82 -23.46
CA GLY A 346 -15.79 -30.00 -24.31
C GLY A 346 -17.10 -30.76 -24.13
N GLY A 347 -18.00 -30.30 -23.24
CA GLY A 347 -19.30 -30.92 -22.98
C GLY A 347 -19.26 -32.11 -22.02
N ALA A 348 -18.22 -32.24 -21.19
CA ALA A 348 -18.09 -33.36 -20.27
C ALA A 348 -19.19 -33.39 -19.18
N GLU A 349 -19.67 -34.59 -18.86
CA GLU A 349 -20.49 -34.85 -17.67
C GLU A 349 -19.59 -35.33 -16.52
N PHE A 350 -19.76 -34.75 -15.34
CA PHE A 350 -18.90 -35.04 -14.18
C PHE A 350 -19.56 -35.98 -13.17
N LEU A 351 -18.80 -36.99 -12.74
CA LEU A 351 -19.13 -37.91 -11.67
C LEU A 351 -18.14 -37.75 -10.52
N TYR A 352 -18.60 -37.51 -9.30
CA TYR A 352 -17.71 -37.20 -8.17
C TYR A 352 -17.66 -38.30 -7.11
N HIS A 353 -16.46 -38.61 -6.64
CA HIS A 353 -16.19 -39.43 -5.46
C HIS A 353 -15.19 -38.71 -4.53
N GLY A 354 -15.45 -38.73 -3.24
CA GLY A 354 -14.60 -38.11 -2.23
C GLY A 354 -14.75 -38.76 -0.87
N ASP A 355 -13.97 -38.29 0.09
CA ASP A 355 -14.00 -38.81 1.46
C ASP A 355 -15.21 -38.23 2.23
N PHE A 356 -15.73 -39.02 3.17
CA PHE A 356 -16.86 -38.62 4.02
C PHE A 356 -16.40 -37.95 5.32
N ASP A 357 -15.57 -36.91 5.20
CA ASP A 357 -15.18 -36.02 6.29
C ASP A 357 -15.53 -34.55 5.97
N TRP A 358 -15.26 -33.64 6.90
CA TRP A 358 -15.54 -32.21 6.71
C TRP A 358 -14.72 -31.58 5.57
N GLY A 359 -13.48 -32.05 5.36
CA GLY A 359 -12.62 -31.60 4.28
C GLY A 359 -13.16 -32.03 2.91
N GLY A 360 -13.46 -33.31 2.76
CA GLY A 360 -14.04 -33.89 1.55
C GLY A 360 -15.41 -33.29 1.21
N ALA A 361 -16.27 -33.09 2.22
CA ALA A 361 -17.56 -32.41 2.00
C ALA A 361 -17.39 -30.96 1.52
N SER A 362 -16.40 -30.23 2.04
CA SER A 362 -16.07 -28.87 1.61
C SER A 362 -15.55 -28.83 0.17
N ILE A 363 -14.70 -29.78 -0.21
CA ILE A 363 -14.19 -29.91 -1.57
C ILE A 363 -15.31 -30.28 -2.54
N ALA A 364 -16.13 -31.28 -2.20
CA ALA A 364 -17.27 -31.71 -3.01
C ALA A 364 -18.23 -30.55 -3.29
N ALA A 365 -18.56 -29.75 -2.27
CA ALA A 365 -19.39 -28.56 -2.41
C ALA A 365 -18.75 -27.50 -3.32
N ALA A 366 -17.44 -27.24 -3.19
CA ALA A 366 -16.73 -26.28 -4.03
C ALA A 366 -16.70 -26.71 -5.51
N VAL A 367 -16.45 -28.00 -5.78
CA VAL A 367 -16.49 -28.56 -7.14
C VAL A 367 -17.90 -28.51 -7.71
N HIS A 368 -18.92 -28.85 -6.90
CA HIS A 368 -20.32 -28.82 -7.34
C HIS A 368 -20.75 -27.42 -7.76
N ALA A 369 -20.41 -26.41 -6.96
CA ALA A 369 -20.80 -25.03 -7.20
C ALA A 369 -20.26 -24.48 -8.53
N ARG A 370 -19.14 -25.00 -9.04
CA ARG A 370 -18.46 -24.45 -10.21
C ARG A 370 -18.75 -25.19 -11.52
N ILE A 371 -18.80 -26.53 -11.49
CA ILE A 371 -18.97 -27.33 -12.71
C ILE A 371 -20.21 -28.25 -12.68
N GLY A 372 -20.85 -28.39 -11.51
CA GLY A 372 -21.86 -29.43 -11.29
C GLY A 372 -21.28 -30.84 -11.37
N TRP A 373 -21.91 -31.81 -10.70
CA TRP A 373 -21.57 -33.22 -10.84
C TRP A 373 -22.69 -34.12 -10.30
N ARG A 374 -22.67 -35.40 -10.69
CA ARG A 374 -23.53 -36.45 -10.10
C ARG A 374 -22.71 -37.35 -9.17
N PRO A 375 -23.30 -37.89 -8.10
CA PRO A 375 -22.57 -38.71 -7.15
C PRO A 375 -22.12 -40.03 -7.80
N TRP A 376 -20.86 -40.38 -7.60
CA TRP A 376 -20.28 -41.69 -7.91
C TRP A 376 -19.81 -42.32 -6.60
N ARG A 377 -20.65 -43.20 -6.04
CA ARG A 377 -20.46 -43.75 -4.69
C ARG A 377 -20.26 -42.66 -3.63
N TYR A 378 -20.90 -41.50 -3.83
CA TYR A 378 -20.86 -40.34 -2.94
C TYR A 378 -22.31 -39.89 -2.64
N ASP A 379 -23.13 -40.84 -2.23
CA ASP A 379 -24.54 -40.66 -1.89
C ASP A 379 -24.82 -41.12 -0.45
N THR A 380 -26.05 -40.90 0.02
CA THR A 380 -26.46 -41.28 1.38
C THR A 380 -26.32 -42.78 1.66
N THR A 381 -26.49 -43.63 0.64
CA THR A 381 -26.36 -45.08 0.79
C THR A 381 -24.90 -45.47 0.94
N ALA A 382 -24.00 -44.88 0.15
CA ALA A 382 -22.56 -45.06 0.26
C ALA A 382 -22.03 -44.55 1.61
N TYR A 383 -22.50 -43.38 2.07
CA TYR A 383 -22.16 -42.83 3.38
C TYR A 383 -22.50 -43.80 4.51
N ARG A 384 -23.73 -44.32 4.54
CA ARG A 384 -24.18 -45.28 5.57
C ARG A 384 -23.40 -46.59 5.54
N LYS A 385 -22.87 -47.00 4.38
CA LYS A 385 -22.03 -48.20 4.24
C LYS A 385 -20.57 -47.94 4.64
N ALA A 386 -20.11 -46.69 4.58
CA ALA A 386 -18.75 -46.30 4.91
C ALA A 386 -18.54 -46.05 6.41
N VAL A 387 -19.61 -46.10 7.23
CA VAL A 387 -19.52 -45.94 8.68
C VAL A 387 -18.61 -47.02 9.25
N SER A 388 -17.51 -46.59 9.87
CA SER A 388 -16.57 -47.43 10.61
C SER A 388 -16.70 -47.11 12.09
N ASP A 389 -16.50 -48.11 12.95
CA ASP A 389 -16.40 -47.92 14.40
C ASP A 389 -15.10 -47.18 14.82
N THR A 390 -14.27 -46.80 13.85
CA THR A 390 -13.03 -46.04 14.08
C THR A 390 -13.36 -44.55 14.27
N PRO A 391 -13.02 -43.93 15.42
CA PRO A 391 -13.28 -42.52 15.64
C PRO A 391 -12.55 -41.65 14.61
N LEU A 392 -13.20 -40.57 14.15
CA LEU A 392 -12.53 -39.50 13.41
C LEU A 392 -11.57 -38.79 14.36
N THR A 393 -10.25 -38.97 14.15
CA THR A 393 -9.19 -38.31 14.93
C THR A 393 -8.93 -36.89 14.49
#